data_AF-X1H0B4-F1
#
_entry.id   AF-X1H0B4-F1
#
_cell.length_a   1.000
_cell.length_b   1.000
_cell.length_c   1.000
_cell.angle_alpha   90.00
_cell.angle_beta   90.00
_cell.angle_gamma   90.00
#
_symmetry.space_group_name_H-M   'P 1'
#
loop_
_entity.id
_entity.type
_entity.pdbx_description
1 polymer ?
#
loop_
_entity_poly.entity_id
_entity_poly.type
_entity_poly.pdbx_seq_one_letter_code
_entity_poly.pdbx_strand_id
1 'polypeptide(L)'
;ELGKIKAIKLSLPGGKSISFQGKIDRIDKLDEDTYRIIDYKTGTPYGFSRSKYFQNGKQIQHALYALSLKKILAKAGISAFPKIQKAGYYFPTLNGQGRQYFYGEERRNQVLEIIDLLLDIVAQGNFAMIQKADDFMCTDYRDILEQNQVMEVSGKNAKKYDKEPALDNLRRLQEKYE
;
A
#
# COMPACT_ATOMS: atom_id res chain seq x y z
N GLU A 1 15.13 -21.46 6.14
CA GLU A 1 13.92 -21.24 6.94
C GLU A 1 13.32 -19.87 6.59
N LEU A 2 12.03 -19.80 6.24
CA LEU A 2 11.38 -18.61 5.68
C LEU A 2 11.38 -17.38 6.63
N GLY A 3 11.46 -17.59 7.95
CA GLY A 3 11.44 -16.52 8.95
C GLY A 3 12.76 -15.77 9.18
N LYS A 4 13.86 -16.14 8.49
CA LYS A 4 15.21 -15.57 8.69
C LYS A 4 15.64 -14.55 7.62
N ILE A 5 14.72 -14.15 6.74
CA ILE A 5 15.03 -13.21 5.66
C ILE A 5 15.01 -11.79 6.22
N LYS A 6 16.20 -11.21 6.38
CA LYS A 6 16.38 -9.87 6.97
C LYS A 6 15.68 -8.77 6.16
N ALA A 7 15.82 -8.82 4.83
CA ALA A 7 15.16 -7.89 3.91
C ALA A 7 15.17 -8.42 2.48
N ILE A 8 14.35 -7.84 1.62
CA ILE A 8 14.29 -8.12 0.19
C ILE A 8 14.52 -6.84 -0.59
N LYS A 9 15.34 -6.92 -1.63
CA LYS A 9 15.53 -5.83 -2.58
C LYS A 9 14.47 -5.84 -3.67
N LEU A 10 13.75 -4.73 -3.80
CA LEU A 10 12.80 -4.47 -4.87
C LEU A 10 13.33 -3.32 -5.74
N SER A 11 13.38 -3.53 -7.05
CA SER A 11 13.72 -2.48 -8.01
C SER A 11 12.48 -1.65 -8.31
N LEU A 12 12.64 -0.33 -8.43
CA LEU A 12 11.58 0.62 -8.75
C LEU A 12 11.75 1.13 -10.19
N PRO A 13 10.66 1.59 -10.84
CA PRO A 13 10.71 2.07 -12.22
C PRO A 13 11.68 3.23 -12.46
N GLY A 14 11.86 4.16 -11.51
CA GLY A 14 12.80 5.28 -11.59
C GLY A 14 14.28 4.90 -11.42
N GLY A 15 14.66 3.62 -11.61
CA GLY A 15 16.03 3.13 -11.46
C GLY A 15 16.51 2.99 -10.00
N LYS A 16 15.68 3.40 -9.04
CA LYS A 16 15.94 3.24 -7.61
C LYS A 16 15.68 1.80 -7.15
N SER A 17 16.07 1.51 -5.93
CA SER A 17 15.71 0.25 -5.27
C SER A 17 15.45 0.47 -3.80
N ILE A 18 14.53 -0.30 -3.24
CA ILE A 18 14.27 -0.31 -1.80
C ILE A 18 14.71 -1.64 -1.18
N SER A 19 15.14 -1.55 0.07
CA SER A 19 15.27 -2.70 0.95
C SER A 19 14.00 -2.78 1.81
N PHE A 20 13.16 -3.77 1.55
CA PHE A 20 11.92 -3.97 2.28
C PHE A 20 12.07 -5.03 3.35
N GLN A 21 11.72 -4.67 4.59
CA GLN A 21 11.63 -5.58 5.73
C GLN A 21 10.22 -5.49 6.32
N GLY A 22 9.65 -6.64 6.66
CA GLY A 22 8.31 -6.72 7.23
C GLY A 22 7.97 -8.14 7.64
N LYS A 23 6.72 -8.36 8.05
CA LYS A 23 6.19 -9.67 8.42
C LYS A 23 4.86 -9.87 7.72
N ILE A 24 4.75 -10.96 6.97
CA ILE A 24 3.49 -11.38 6.36
C ILE A 24 2.71 -12.15 7.42
N ASP A 25 1.49 -11.71 7.73
CA ASP A 25 0.67 -12.32 8.79
C ASP A 25 0.38 -13.80 8.52
N ARG A 26 -0.11 -14.12 7.31
CA ARG A 26 -0.44 -15.48 6.93
C ARG A 26 -0.23 -15.72 5.44
N ILE A 27 0.34 -16.90 5.15
CA ILE A 27 0.52 -17.44 3.80
C ILE A 27 -0.17 -18.80 3.77
N ASP A 28 -1.11 -18.98 2.84
CA ASP A 28 -1.68 -20.28 2.54
C ASP A 28 -1.00 -20.83 1.27
N LYS A 29 -0.57 -22.10 1.31
CA LYS A 29 -0.19 -22.86 0.11
C LYS A 29 -1.46 -23.50 -0.44
N LEU A 30 -1.86 -23.12 -1.65
CA LEU A 30 -3.07 -23.61 -2.32
C LEU A 30 -2.79 -24.81 -3.23
N ASP A 31 -1.59 -24.84 -3.81
CA ASP A 31 -1.08 -25.92 -4.66
C ASP A 31 0.47 -25.91 -4.60
N GLU A 32 1.15 -26.77 -5.37
CA GLU A 32 2.61 -26.92 -5.38
C GLU A 32 3.36 -25.58 -5.46
N ASP A 33 2.95 -24.72 -6.40
CA ASP A 33 3.56 -23.41 -6.66
C ASP A 33 2.59 -22.23 -6.44
N THR A 34 1.36 -22.49 -5.98
CA THR A 34 0.33 -21.45 -5.84
C THR A 34 0.05 -21.11 -4.38
N TYR A 35 0.00 -19.81 -4.07
CA TYR A 35 -0.13 -19.30 -2.72
C TYR A 35 -1.18 -18.17 -2.62
N ARG A 36 -1.68 -17.94 -1.40
CA ARG A 36 -2.51 -16.80 -1.04
C ARG A 36 -1.94 -16.10 0.20
N ILE A 37 -2.06 -14.78 0.23
CA ILE A 37 -1.67 -13.97 1.40
C ILE A 37 -2.92 -13.40 2.07
N ILE A 38 -2.96 -13.50 3.40
CA ILE A 38 -4.00 -12.90 4.24
C ILE A 38 -3.32 -11.99 5.25
N ASP A 39 -3.73 -10.73 5.26
CA ASP A 39 -3.36 -9.73 6.25
C ASP A 39 -4.57 -9.48 7.17
N TYR A 40 -4.38 -9.63 8.49
CA TYR A 40 -5.48 -9.51 9.44
C TYR A 40 -5.65 -8.06 9.88
N LYS A 41 -6.87 -7.55 9.80
CA LYS A 41 -7.23 -6.20 10.23
C LYS A 41 -8.24 -6.24 11.37
N THR A 42 -7.98 -5.47 12.42
CA THR A 42 -8.86 -5.41 13.61
C THR A 42 -9.92 -4.31 13.53
N GLY A 43 -9.71 -3.29 12.69
CA GLY A 43 -10.60 -2.14 12.52
C GLY A 43 -11.83 -2.40 11.65
N THR A 44 -12.50 -1.33 11.23
CA THR A 44 -13.62 -1.42 10.29
C THR A 44 -13.11 -1.56 8.85
N PRO A 45 -13.87 -2.21 7.96
CA PRO A 45 -13.52 -2.34 6.54
C PRO A 45 -13.88 -1.07 5.74
N TYR A 46 -14.05 0.08 6.41
CA TYR A 46 -14.39 1.33 5.76
C TYR A 46 -13.29 1.71 4.75
N GLY A 47 -13.69 2.09 3.54
CA GLY A 47 -12.75 2.37 2.47
C GLY A 47 -12.03 1.14 1.95
N PHE A 48 -12.51 -0.10 2.15
CA PHE A 48 -12.06 -1.27 1.40
C PHE A 48 -13.11 -1.67 0.36
N SER A 49 -12.68 -2.00 -0.84
CA SER A 49 -13.53 -2.47 -1.94
C SER A 49 -12.72 -3.34 -2.88
N ARG A 50 -13.36 -4.33 -3.52
CA ARG A 50 -12.73 -5.15 -4.56
C ARG A 50 -12.36 -4.33 -5.80
N SER A 51 -13.07 -3.24 -6.07
CA SER A 51 -12.78 -2.35 -7.21
C SER A 51 -11.62 -1.39 -6.95
N LYS A 52 -11.31 -1.13 -5.68
CA LYS A 52 -10.31 -0.15 -5.27
C LYS A 52 -9.06 -0.88 -4.78
N TYR A 53 -8.12 -1.08 -5.69
CA TYR A 53 -6.96 -1.96 -5.47
C TYR A 53 -5.95 -1.32 -4.53
N PHE A 54 -5.69 -0.01 -4.68
CA PHE A 54 -4.65 0.69 -3.91
C PHE A 54 -5.16 1.87 -3.09
N GLN A 55 -6.38 2.34 -3.33
CA GLN A 55 -7.02 3.42 -2.57
C GLN A 55 -6.15 4.67 -2.53
N ASN A 56 -5.74 5.11 -3.72
CA ASN A 56 -4.87 6.26 -3.94
C ASN A 56 -3.52 6.13 -3.22
N GLY A 57 -3.00 4.90 -3.16
CA GLY A 57 -1.75 4.57 -2.46
C GLY A 57 -1.88 4.32 -0.95
N LYS A 58 -3.09 4.38 -0.37
CA LYS A 58 -3.31 4.09 1.07
C LYS A 58 -3.29 2.59 1.38
N GLN A 59 -3.45 1.71 0.38
CA GLN A 59 -3.54 0.26 0.56
C GLN A 59 -2.53 -0.49 -0.32
N ILE A 60 -1.27 -0.57 0.12
CA ILE A 60 -0.19 -1.20 -0.67
C ILE A 60 0.31 -2.54 -0.12
N GLN A 61 -0.03 -2.89 1.13
CA GLN A 61 0.56 -4.03 1.86
C GLN A 61 0.38 -5.35 1.12
N HIS A 62 -0.84 -5.66 0.67
CA HIS A 62 -1.15 -6.91 -0.02
C HIS A 62 -0.29 -7.15 -1.28
N ALA A 63 -0.10 -6.12 -2.12
CA ALA A 63 0.70 -6.19 -3.34
C ALA A 63 2.20 -6.27 -3.03
N LEU A 64 2.67 -5.47 -2.07
CA LEU A 64 4.07 -5.46 -1.65
C LEU A 64 4.48 -6.81 -1.03
N TYR A 65 3.61 -7.39 -0.20
CA TYR A 65 3.80 -8.73 0.35
C TYR A 65 3.80 -9.80 -0.73
N ALA A 66 2.90 -9.71 -1.73
CA ALA A 66 2.87 -10.67 -2.83
C ALA A 66 4.16 -10.65 -3.66
N LEU A 67 4.68 -9.48 -4.04
CA LEU A 67 5.95 -9.37 -4.76
C LEU A 67 7.14 -9.85 -3.92
N SER A 68 7.12 -9.51 -2.64
CA SER A 68 8.13 -9.95 -1.67
C SER A 68 8.15 -11.47 -1.55
N LEU A 69 6.99 -12.10 -1.34
CA LEU A 69 6.88 -13.54 -1.18
C LEU A 69 7.36 -14.30 -2.42
N LYS A 70 7.03 -13.84 -3.64
CA LYS A 70 7.56 -14.46 -4.87
C LYS A 70 9.08 -14.51 -4.87
N LYS A 71 9.74 -13.40 -4.52
CA LYS A 71 11.20 -13.34 -4.44
C LYS A 71 11.77 -14.22 -3.32
N ILE A 72 11.11 -14.27 -2.16
CA ILE A 72 11.50 -15.16 -1.07
C ILE A 72 11.49 -16.61 -1.53
N LEU A 73 10.36 -17.07 -2.08
CA LEU A 73 10.15 -18.46 -2.43
C LEU A 73 11.14 -18.94 -3.50
N ALA A 74 11.33 -18.12 -4.54
CA ALA A 74 12.29 -18.39 -5.60
C ALA A 74 13.74 -18.43 -5.05
N LYS A 75 14.15 -17.44 -4.24
CA LYS A 75 15.50 -17.38 -3.67
C LYS A 75 15.78 -18.54 -2.70
N ALA A 76 14.77 -19.00 -1.98
CA ALA A 76 14.88 -20.11 -1.05
C ALA A 76 14.84 -21.49 -1.72
N GLY A 77 14.58 -21.55 -3.04
CA GLY A 77 14.41 -22.82 -3.76
C GLY A 77 13.18 -23.61 -3.33
N ILE A 78 12.18 -22.95 -2.74
CA ILE A 78 10.96 -23.60 -2.22
C ILE A 78 9.92 -23.81 -3.32
N SER A 79 9.91 -22.93 -4.31
CA SER A 79 8.99 -22.97 -5.45
C SER A 79 9.74 -22.43 -6.66
N ALA A 80 9.69 -23.18 -7.77
CA ALA A 80 10.39 -22.82 -9.00
C ALA A 80 9.68 -21.64 -9.69
N PHE A 81 8.34 -21.66 -9.69
CA PHE A 81 7.51 -20.64 -10.34
C PHE A 81 6.41 -20.11 -9.41
N PRO A 82 6.77 -19.43 -8.30
CA PRO A 82 5.81 -19.05 -7.29
C PRO A 82 4.74 -18.11 -7.83
N LYS A 83 3.48 -18.55 -7.74
CA LYS A 83 2.29 -17.79 -8.12
C LYS A 83 1.55 -17.36 -6.85
N ILE A 84 1.35 -16.07 -6.68
CA ILE A 84 0.48 -15.56 -5.62
C ILE A 84 -0.87 -15.29 -6.27
N GLN A 85 -1.82 -16.21 -6.14
CA GLN A 85 -3.11 -16.08 -6.83
C GLN A 85 -3.89 -14.87 -6.31
N LYS A 86 -3.94 -14.71 -4.98
CA LYS A 86 -4.65 -13.62 -4.31
C LYS A 86 -3.87 -13.12 -3.10
N ALA A 87 -3.93 -11.83 -2.85
CA ALA A 87 -3.43 -11.22 -1.63
C ALA A 87 -4.44 -10.17 -1.15
N GLY A 88 -4.62 -10.04 0.16
CA GLY A 88 -5.63 -9.12 0.67
C GLY A 88 -5.84 -9.19 2.17
N TYR A 89 -6.99 -8.65 2.58
CA TYR A 89 -7.28 -8.33 3.96
C TYR A 89 -8.46 -9.15 4.47
N TYR A 90 -8.37 -9.59 5.72
CA TYR A 90 -9.47 -10.23 6.44
C TYR A 90 -9.73 -9.49 7.75
N PHE A 91 -11.01 -9.18 8.01
CA PHE A 91 -11.47 -8.43 9.16
C PHE A 91 -12.25 -9.35 10.12
N PRO A 92 -11.57 -10.13 10.98
CA PRO A 92 -12.20 -11.17 11.81
C PRO A 92 -12.96 -10.63 13.04
N THR A 93 -12.88 -9.34 13.35
CA THR A 93 -13.52 -8.76 14.55
C THR A 93 -15.01 -8.52 14.36
N LEU A 94 -15.74 -8.24 15.44
CA LEU A 94 -17.15 -7.82 15.39
C LEU A 94 -17.36 -6.61 14.48
N ASN A 95 -16.51 -5.59 14.61
CA ASN A 95 -16.52 -4.40 13.75
C ASN A 95 -16.16 -4.72 12.29
N GLY A 96 -15.32 -5.73 12.10
CA GLY A 96 -14.91 -6.27 10.81
C GLY A 96 -15.99 -7.09 10.09
N GLN A 97 -16.94 -7.66 10.84
CA GLN A 97 -18.03 -8.52 10.36
C GLN A 97 -17.57 -9.69 9.47
N GLY A 98 -16.34 -10.17 9.69
CA GLY A 98 -15.75 -11.25 8.88
C GLY A 98 -15.49 -10.88 7.41
N ARG A 99 -15.50 -9.58 7.05
CA ARG A 99 -15.35 -9.16 5.64
C ARG A 99 -13.95 -9.46 5.11
N GLN A 100 -13.89 -9.77 3.82
CA GLN A 100 -12.67 -10.13 3.11
C GLN A 100 -12.54 -9.38 1.80
N TYR A 101 -11.36 -8.82 1.56
CA TYR A 101 -11.02 -8.06 0.36
C TYR A 101 -9.73 -8.61 -0.22
N PHE A 102 -9.86 -9.43 -1.26
CA PHE A 102 -8.74 -10.05 -1.96
C PHE A 102 -8.60 -9.49 -3.37
N TYR A 103 -7.35 -9.31 -3.78
CA TYR A 103 -6.98 -8.73 -5.06
C TYR A 103 -6.12 -9.72 -5.85
N GLY A 104 -6.35 -9.75 -7.16
CA GLY A 104 -5.61 -10.60 -8.10
C GLY A 104 -4.24 -10.05 -8.47
N GLU A 105 -3.66 -10.58 -9.55
CA GLU A 105 -2.29 -10.24 -9.97
C GLU A 105 -2.23 -9.04 -10.91
N GLU A 106 -3.38 -8.63 -11.48
CA GLU A 106 -3.50 -7.78 -12.67
C GLU A 106 -2.82 -6.42 -12.48
N ARG A 107 -3.02 -5.82 -11.29
CA ARG A 107 -2.47 -4.50 -10.95
C ARG A 107 -1.30 -4.56 -9.99
N ARG A 108 -0.84 -5.76 -9.61
CA ARG A 108 0.12 -5.93 -8.50
C ARG A 108 1.41 -5.15 -8.68
N ASN A 109 1.96 -5.11 -9.89
CA ASN A 109 3.23 -4.44 -10.16
C ASN A 109 3.14 -2.91 -10.01
N GLN A 110 1.94 -2.32 -10.07
CA GLN A 110 1.74 -0.88 -9.87
C GLN A 110 2.16 -0.42 -8.46
N VAL A 111 2.25 -1.34 -7.49
CA VAL A 111 2.78 -1.01 -6.15
C VAL A 111 4.20 -0.44 -6.21
N LEU A 112 5.01 -0.85 -7.19
CA LEU A 112 6.37 -0.33 -7.36
C LEU A 112 6.36 1.12 -7.85
N GLU A 113 5.43 1.48 -8.74
CA GLU A 113 5.22 2.87 -9.18
C GLU A 113 4.72 3.74 -8.03
N ILE A 114 3.76 3.23 -7.23
CA ILE A 114 3.24 3.94 -6.06
C ILE A 114 4.34 4.22 -5.05
N ILE A 115 5.19 3.22 -4.75
CA ILE A 115 6.32 3.39 -3.83
C ILE A 115 7.31 4.43 -4.37
N ASP A 116 7.60 4.41 -5.67
CA ASP A 116 8.50 5.38 -6.29
C ASP A 116 7.96 6.82 -6.14
N LEU A 117 6.66 7.03 -6.42
CA LEU A 117 5.98 8.31 -6.21
C LEU A 117 6.02 8.76 -4.75
N LEU A 118 5.75 7.86 -3.80
CA LEU A 118 5.78 8.17 -2.37
C LEU A 118 7.20 8.55 -1.91
N LEU A 119 8.23 7.87 -2.42
CA LEU A 119 9.62 8.20 -2.11
C LEU A 119 10.08 9.50 -2.76
N ASP A 120 9.59 9.83 -3.96
CA ASP A 120 9.83 11.13 -4.58
C ASP A 120 9.24 12.27 -3.75
N ILE A 121 8.02 12.10 -3.23
CA ILE A 121 7.39 13.08 -2.33
C ILE A 121 8.30 13.34 -1.12
N VAL A 122 8.78 12.27 -0.47
CA VAL A 122 9.69 12.38 0.68
C VAL A 122 11.02 13.02 0.29
N ALA A 123 11.63 12.59 -0.82
CA ALA A 123 12.93 13.08 -1.27
C ALA A 123 12.91 14.55 -1.67
N GLN A 124 11.78 15.04 -2.17
CA GLN A 124 11.57 16.46 -2.51
C GLN A 124 11.23 17.32 -1.28
N GLY A 125 10.97 16.71 -0.12
CA GLY A 125 10.54 17.44 1.08
C GLY A 125 9.07 17.89 1.05
N ASN A 126 8.25 17.26 0.21
CA ASN A 126 6.85 17.66 0.00
C ASN A 126 5.95 17.04 1.08
N PHE A 127 5.83 17.70 2.24
CA PHE A 127 4.97 17.27 3.35
C PHE A 127 3.66 18.05 3.40
N ALA A 128 2.92 18.06 2.29
CA ALA A 128 1.68 18.82 2.19
C ALA A 128 0.57 18.27 3.11
N MET A 129 -0.10 19.20 3.79
CA MET A 129 -1.21 18.92 4.69
C MET A 129 -2.50 18.66 3.92
N ILE A 130 -2.78 17.41 3.55
CA ILE A 130 -3.92 17.06 2.67
C ILE A 130 -5.15 16.48 3.39
N GLN A 131 -5.14 16.41 4.72
CA GLN A 131 -6.24 15.88 5.55
C GLN A 131 -6.44 16.79 6.76
N LYS A 132 -7.68 16.86 7.27
CA LYS A 132 -7.97 17.61 8.50
C LYS A 132 -7.53 16.82 9.73
N ALA A 133 -7.33 17.51 10.85
CA ALA A 133 -6.99 16.89 12.13
C ALA A 133 -8.03 15.82 12.54
N ASP A 134 -9.31 16.09 12.34
CA ASP A 134 -10.40 15.16 12.70
C ASP A 134 -10.49 13.94 11.78
N ASP A 135 -9.86 13.96 10.60
CA ASP A 135 -9.82 12.82 9.68
C ASP A 135 -8.73 11.80 10.07
N PHE A 136 -7.85 12.14 11.01
CA PHE A 136 -6.69 11.33 11.36
C PHE A 136 -6.93 10.49 12.61
N MET A 137 -6.68 9.18 12.51
CA MET A 137 -6.83 8.27 13.66
C MET A 137 -5.71 8.40 14.70
N CYS A 138 -4.60 9.08 14.38
CA CYS A 138 -3.47 9.28 15.28
C CYS A 138 -3.42 10.72 15.78
N THR A 139 -3.64 10.91 17.08
CA THR A 139 -3.73 12.23 17.70
C THR A 139 -2.37 12.84 18.04
N ASP A 140 -1.28 12.09 17.87
CA ASP A 140 0.08 12.49 18.30
C ASP A 140 0.55 13.81 17.67
N TYR A 141 0.01 14.17 16.51
CA TYR A 141 0.37 15.40 15.78
C TYR A 141 -0.79 16.40 15.66
N ARG A 142 -1.88 16.20 16.40
CA ARG A 142 -3.13 16.97 16.24
C ARG A 142 -2.91 18.47 16.26
N ASP A 143 -2.17 18.98 17.24
CA ASP A 143 -1.89 20.42 17.40
C ASP A 143 -1.18 21.00 16.17
N ILE A 144 -0.26 20.25 15.57
CA ILE A 144 0.43 20.65 14.34
C ILE A 144 -0.56 20.65 13.17
N LEU A 145 -1.41 19.63 13.05
CA LEU A 145 -2.39 19.55 11.96
C LEU A 145 -3.39 20.72 12.03
N GLU A 146 -3.86 21.09 13.22
CA GLU A 146 -4.83 22.17 13.44
C GLU A 146 -4.26 23.56 13.11
N GLN A 147 -2.96 23.76 13.28
CA GLN A 147 -2.28 25.02 12.98
C GLN A 147 -2.02 25.24 11.47
N ASN A 148 -2.12 24.19 10.65
CA ASN A 148 -1.75 24.25 9.24
C ASN A 148 -2.96 24.32 8.29
N GLN A 149 -2.79 25.00 7.16
CA GLN A 149 -3.80 25.03 6.11
C GLN A 149 -3.87 23.69 5.36
N VAL A 150 -5.09 23.15 5.23
CA VAL A 150 -5.33 21.98 4.39
C VAL A 150 -5.26 22.34 2.90
N MET A 151 -4.47 21.55 2.17
CA MET A 151 -4.24 21.63 0.73
C MET A 151 -5.04 20.54 0.04
N GLU A 152 -6.20 20.90 -0.47
CA GLU A 152 -7.09 19.99 -1.19
C GLU A 152 -6.45 19.52 -2.50
N VAL A 153 -6.39 18.21 -2.70
CA VAL A 153 -5.78 17.55 -3.86
C VAL A 153 -6.80 17.04 -4.88
N SER A 154 -8.08 16.96 -4.51
CA SER A 154 -9.19 16.65 -5.42
C SER A 154 -10.49 17.39 -5.05
N GLY A 155 -11.48 17.31 -5.93
CA GLY A 155 -12.77 17.98 -5.75
C GLY A 155 -12.75 19.46 -6.13
N LYS A 156 -13.86 20.16 -5.87
CA LYS A 156 -14.07 21.56 -6.32
C LYS A 156 -13.02 22.54 -5.77
N ASN A 157 -12.51 22.27 -4.57
CA ASN A 157 -11.56 23.13 -3.86
C ASN A 157 -10.11 22.92 -4.29
N ALA A 158 -9.79 21.81 -4.98
CA ALA A 158 -8.44 21.53 -5.50
C ALA A 158 -7.97 22.58 -6.50
N LYS A 159 -8.91 23.26 -7.20
CA LYS A 159 -8.63 24.34 -8.16
C LYS A 159 -7.69 25.42 -7.62
N LYS A 160 -7.72 25.65 -6.31
CA LYS A 160 -6.83 26.62 -5.65
C LYS A 160 -5.35 26.20 -5.74
N TYR A 161 -5.06 24.91 -5.83
CA TYR A 161 -3.72 24.33 -5.78
C TYR A 161 -3.36 23.54 -7.05
N ASP A 162 -4.12 23.65 -8.14
CA ASP A 162 -3.88 22.91 -9.40
C ASP A 162 -2.46 23.12 -9.96
N LYS A 163 -1.86 24.29 -9.69
CA LYS A 163 -0.51 24.65 -10.15
C LYS A 163 0.58 24.41 -9.10
N GLU A 164 0.25 23.92 -7.91
CA GLU A 164 1.23 23.69 -6.85
C GLU A 164 2.07 22.44 -7.16
N PRO A 165 3.35 22.57 -7.55
CA PRO A 165 4.16 21.42 -7.96
C PRO A 165 4.37 20.40 -6.84
N ALA A 166 4.36 20.84 -5.57
CA ALA A 166 4.49 19.94 -4.42
C ALA A 166 3.37 18.90 -4.32
N LEU A 167 2.23 19.12 -4.98
CA LEU A 167 1.09 18.21 -4.99
C LEU A 167 1.04 17.29 -6.22
N ASP A 168 1.95 17.40 -7.18
CA ASP A 168 1.86 16.65 -8.45
C ASP A 168 1.83 15.13 -8.26
N ASN A 169 2.73 14.60 -7.43
CA ASN A 169 2.76 13.16 -7.15
C ASN A 169 1.56 12.70 -6.33
N LEU A 170 1.01 13.56 -5.45
CA LEU A 170 -0.21 13.27 -4.71
C LEU A 170 -1.44 13.22 -5.63
N ARG A 171 -1.54 14.14 -6.61
CA ARG A 171 -2.58 14.10 -7.64
C ARG A 171 -2.48 12.82 -8.48
N ARG A 172 -1.27 12.47 -8.94
CA ARG A 172 -1.03 11.21 -9.68
C ARG A 172 -1.50 9.98 -8.91
N LEU A 173 -1.31 9.96 -7.58
CA LEU A 173 -1.81 8.88 -6.73
C LEU A 173 -3.34 8.77 -6.79
N GLN A 174 -4.05 9.89 -6.77
CA GLN A 174 -5.52 9.93 -6.81
C GLN A 174 -6.11 9.62 -8.18
N GLU A 175 -5.45 10.02 -9.25
CA GLU A 175 -5.95 9.85 -10.62
C GLU A 175 -5.76 8.43 -11.14
N LYS A 176 -4.64 7.78 -10.78
CA LYS A 176 -4.20 6.52 -11.42
C LYS A 176 -4.39 5.28 -10.55
N TYR A 177 -4.43 5.42 -9.23
CA TYR A 177 -4.32 4.28 -8.31
C TYR A 177 -5.46 4.17 -7.31
N GLU A 178 -6.71 4.34 -7.77
CA GLU A 178 -7.88 3.98 -6.95
C GLU A 178 -7.92 2.47 -6.64
#